data_AF-A0A402D5Q8-F1
#
_entry.id   AF-A0A402D5Q8-F1
#
_cell.length_a   1.000
_cell.length_b   1.000
_cell.length_c   1.000
_cell.angle_alpha   90.00
_cell.angle_beta   90.00
_cell.angle_gamma   90.00
#
_symmetry.space_group_name_H-M   'P 1'
#
loop_
_entity.id
_entity.type
_entity.pdbx_description
1 polymer ?
#
loop_
_entity_poly.entity_id
_entity_poly.type
_entity_poly.pdbx_seq_one_letter_code
_entity_poly.pdbx_strand_id
1 'polypeptide(L)'
;MDIAFIDPRKVKIRGQLPSGALHEADIQVCSPVSLLAMKGISIHDRIKGADKDAVDIDYILRRYPDGLTALGRVFKMDAYSSDGLVREGLQGVAKAFETLESIGPVSVASPDRYPNSEERAIVQQGAFLRAQRFLRLLNS
;
A
#
# COMPACT_ATOMS: atom_id res chain seq x y z
N MET A 1 6.97 -15.38 5.36
CA MET A 1 7.69 -14.19 4.88
C MET A 1 7.92 -13.32 6.09
N ASP A 2 9.16 -13.24 6.57
CA ASP A 2 9.46 -12.68 7.89
C ASP A 2 9.32 -11.15 7.94
N ILE A 3 9.22 -10.51 6.78
CA ILE A 3 9.01 -9.06 6.63
C ILE A 3 7.78 -8.53 7.40
N ALA A 4 6.75 -9.37 7.60
CA ALA A 4 5.54 -9.00 8.36
C ALA A 4 5.83 -8.67 9.84
N PHE A 5 6.93 -9.19 10.36
CA PHE A 5 7.37 -9.01 11.75
C PHE A 5 8.48 -7.96 11.88
N ILE A 6 8.82 -7.27 10.80
CA ILE A 6 9.74 -6.13 10.84
C ILE A 6 8.99 -4.91 11.40
N ASP A 7 9.52 -4.35 12.50
CA ASP A 7 9.00 -3.17 13.20
C ASP A 7 7.48 -3.22 13.48
N PRO A 8 6.96 -4.24 14.20
CA PRO A 8 5.54 -4.33 14.49
C PRO A 8 5.10 -3.12 15.32
N ARG A 9 4.08 -2.42 14.84
CA ARG A 9 3.51 -1.24 15.48
C ARG A 9 2.44 -1.67 16.47
N LYS A 10 2.55 -1.21 17.71
CA LYS A 10 1.47 -1.34 18.71
C LYS A 10 0.40 -0.30 18.41
N VAL A 11 -0.83 -0.76 18.19
CA VAL A 11 -2.00 0.09 17.95
C VAL A 11 -3.05 -0.23 19.00
N LYS A 12 -3.58 0.80 19.62
CA LYS A 12 -4.68 0.73 20.56
C LYS A 12 -6.00 0.84 19.80
N ILE A 13 -6.86 -0.17 19.93
CA ILE A 13 -8.19 -0.17 19.33
C ILE A 13 -9.22 -0.11 20.45
N ARG A 14 -10.20 0.77 20.29
CA ARG A 14 -11.34 0.92 21.19
C ARG A 14 -12.64 0.70 20.43
N GLY A 15 -13.56 -0.06 21.01
CA GLY A 15 -14.85 -0.35 20.39
C GLY A 15 -15.89 -0.79 21.41
N GLN A 16 -17.13 -0.91 20.94
CA GLN A 16 -18.23 -1.45 21.73
C GLN A 16 -18.43 -2.91 21.36
N LEU A 17 -18.47 -3.79 22.37
CA LEU A 17 -18.80 -5.20 22.18
C LEU A 17 -20.30 -5.35 21.86
N PRO A 18 -20.73 -6.48 21.28
CA PRO A 18 -22.16 -6.75 21.03
C PRO A 18 -23.05 -6.63 22.27
N SER A 19 -22.48 -6.83 23.47
CA SER A 19 -23.15 -6.66 24.76
C SER A 19 -23.37 -5.19 25.17
N GLY A 20 -22.84 -4.22 24.42
CA GLY A 20 -22.86 -2.80 24.75
C GLY A 20 -21.69 -2.33 25.61
N ALA A 21 -20.84 -3.24 26.11
CA ALA A 21 -19.67 -2.88 26.91
C ALA A 21 -18.57 -2.22 26.06
N LEU A 22 -17.95 -1.15 26.56
CA LEU A 22 -16.76 -0.56 25.95
C LEU A 22 -15.53 -1.43 26.25
N HIS A 23 -14.76 -1.74 25.22
CA HIS A 23 -13.53 -2.51 25.34
C HIS A 23 -12.39 -1.82 24.60
N GLU A 24 -11.17 -2.03 25.11
CA GLU A 24 -9.94 -1.52 24.54
C GLU A 24 -8.89 -2.63 24.56
N ALA A 25 -8.16 -2.77 23.46
CA ALA A 25 -7.08 -3.74 23.32
C ALA A 25 -5.89 -3.11 22.60
N ASP A 26 -4.68 -3.46 23.04
CA ASP A 26 -3.45 -3.16 22.33
C ASP A 26 -3.11 -4.35 21.43
N ILE A 27 -3.01 -4.11 20.12
CA ILE A 27 -2.65 -5.12 19.13
C ILE A 27 -1.32 -4.77 18.46
N GLN A 28 -0.61 -5.79 17.99
CA GLN A 28 0.54 -5.59 17.11
C GLN A 28 0.12 -5.76 15.66
N VAL A 29 0.44 -4.76 14.84
CA VAL A 29 0.21 -4.78 13.40
C VAL A 29 1.52 -4.55 12.66
N CYS A 30 1.61 -5.04 11.42
CA CYS A 30 2.75 -4.77 10.55
C CYS A 30 2.94 -3.27 10.34
N SER A 31 4.19 -2.83 10.20
CA SER A 31 4.49 -1.46 9.80
C SER A 31 3.96 -1.15 8.39
N PRO A 32 3.74 0.13 8.05
CA PRO A 32 3.44 0.54 6.67
C PRO A 32 4.52 0.10 5.67
N VAL A 33 5.78 0.06 6.10
CA VAL A 33 6.92 -0.38 5.29
C VAL A 33 6.77 -1.86 4.93
N SER A 34 6.59 -2.71 5.93
CA SER A 34 6.39 -4.14 5.76
C SER A 34 5.16 -4.44 4.92
N LEU A 35 4.04 -3.76 5.19
CA LEU A 35 2.79 -3.99 4.47
C LEU A 35 2.93 -3.69 2.98
N LEU A 36 3.48 -2.52 2.62
CA LEU A 36 3.69 -2.15 1.21
C LEU A 36 4.72 -3.05 0.52
N ALA A 37 5.80 -3.42 1.21
CA ALA A 37 6.80 -4.33 0.65
C ALA A 37 6.19 -5.71 0.36
N MET A 38 5.41 -6.28 1.28
CA MET A 38 4.69 -7.54 1.05
C MET A 38 3.74 -7.47 -0.15
N LYS A 39 3.01 -6.36 -0.29
CA LYS A 39 2.09 -6.14 -1.40
C LYS A 39 2.84 -6.02 -2.72
N GLY A 40 3.95 -5.30 -2.72
CA GLY A 40 4.84 -5.14 -3.87
C GLY A 40 5.44 -6.44 -4.38
N ILE A 41 5.85 -7.34 -3.48
CA ILE A 41 6.33 -8.67 -3.87
C ILE A 41 5.16 -9.50 -4.41
N SER A 42 4.03 -9.51 -3.70
CA SER A 42 2.87 -10.35 -4.07
C SER A 42 2.24 -9.98 -5.41
N ILE A 43 2.12 -8.68 -5.71
CA ILE A 43 1.52 -8.20 -6.96
C ILE A 43 2.35 -8.59 -8.19
N HIS A 44 3.67 -8.73 -8.03
CA HIS A 44 4.56 -9.15 -9.09
C HIS A 44 4.55 -10.68 -9.29
N ASP A 45 4.53 -11.43 -8.20
CA ASP A 45 4.73 -12.87 -8.23
C ASP A 45 3.45 -13.68 -8.49
N ARG A 46 2.28 -13.06 -8.30
CA ARG A 46 0.98 -13.77 -8.36
C ARG A 46 0.02 -13.05 -9.29
N ILE A 47 -0.21 -13.62 -10.47
CA ILE A 47 -1.30 -13.18 -11.36
C ILE A 47 -2.66 -13.29 -10.64
N LYS A 48 -2.85 -14.33 -9.83
CA LYS A 48 -4.04 -14.47 -8.97
C LYS A 48 -3.91 -13.56 -7.75
N GLY A 49 -4.68 -12.47 -7.73
CA GLY A 49 -4.77 -11.56 -6.59
C GLY A 49 -4.10 -10.20 -6.77
N ALA A 50 -3.34 -10.02 -7.87
CA ALA A 50 -2.72 -8.73 -8.22
C ALA A 50 -3.71 -7.56 -8.18
N ASP A 51 -4.98 -7.79 -8.54
CA ASP A 51 -6.03 -6.77 -8.48
C ASP A 51 -6.27 -6.23 -7.07
N LYS A 52 -6.26 -7.13 -6.08
CA LYS A 52 -6.48 -6.76 -4.67
C LYS A 52 -5.25 -6.07 -4.10
N ASP A 53 -4.05 -6.58 -4.42
CA ASP A 53 -2.81 -5.99 -3.95
C ASP A 53 -2.59 -4.58 -4.52
N ALA A 54 -2.93 -4.35 -5.80
CA ALA A 54 -2.90 -3.02 -6.42
C ALA A 54 -3.78 -2.01 -5.68
N VAL A 55 -4.98 -2.46 -5.30
CA VAL A 55 -5.97 -1.67 -4.56
C VAL A 55 -5.47 -1.37 -3.15
N ASP A 56 -4.89 -2.35 -2.47
CA ASP A 56 -4.34 -2.14 -1.13
C ASP A 56 -3.17 -1.15 -1.16
N ILE A 57 -2.30 -1.24 -2.17
CA ILE A 57 -1.21 -0.27 -2.39
C ILE A 57 -1.79 1.13 -2.59
N ASP A 58 -2.71 1.33 -3.55
CA ASP A 58 -3.32 2.64 -3.78
C ASP A 58 -4.04 3.18 -2.53
N TYR A 59 -4.73 2.30 -1.80
CA TYR A 59 -5.40 2.65 -0.57
C TYR A 59 -4.42 3.22 0.46
N ILE A 60 -3.29 2.53 0.71
CA ILE A 60 -2.27 3.00 1.64
C ILE A 60 -1.71 4.35 1.18
N LEU A 61 -1.34 4.48 -0.10
CA LEU A 61 -0.79 5.72 -0.65
C LEU A 61 -1.77 6.90 -0.58
N ARG A 62 -3.06 6.63 -0.73
CA ARG A 62 -4.12 7.65 -0.70
C ARG A 62 -4.58 8.01 0.71
N ARG A 63 -4.54 7.06 1.64
CA ARG A 63 -5.16 7.18 2.97
C ARG A 63 -4.17 7.22 4.12
N TYR A 64 -2.86 7.19 3.86
CA TYR A 64 -1.88 7.35 4.92
C TYR A 64 -2.15 8.66 5.70
N PRO A 65 -2.39 8.61 7.03
CA PRO A 65 -2.94 9.74 7.78
C PRO A 65 -2.14 11.04 7.64
N ASP A 66 -0.82 10.93 7.60
CA ASP A 66 0.10 12.08 7.51
C ASP A 66 0.52 12.40 6.07
N GLY A 67 -0.10 11.73 5.09
CA GLY A 67 0.13 11.92 3.66
C GLY A 67 1.41 11.27 3.10
N LEU A 68 1.53 11.32 1.78
CA LEU A 68 2.61 10.66 1.02
C LEU A 68 4.02 11.12 1.42
N THR A 69 4.21 12.40 1.76
CA THR A 69 5.51 12.92 2.18
C THR A 69 5.95 12.34 3.51
N ALA A 70 5.04 12.21 4.48
CA ALA A 70 5.33 11.57 5.76
C ALA A 70 5.61 10.07 5.56
N LEU A 71 4.82 9.39 4.72
CA LEU A 71 5.07 8.00 4.37
C LEU A 71 6.46 7.80 3.77
N GLY A 72 6.86 8.65 2.82
CA GLY A 72 8.20 8.62 2.25
C GLY A 72 9.31 8.83 3.29
N ARG A 73 9.10 9.70 4.29
CA ARG A 73 10.04 9.87 5.41
C ARG A 73 10.12 8.62 6.28
N VAL A 74 8.99 7.98 6.58
CA VAL A 74 8.98 6.70 7.32
C VAL A 74 9.85 5.69 6.59
N PHE A 75 9.67 5.52 5.28
CA PHE A 75 10.51 4.62 4.48
C PHE A 75 12.00 4.98 4.47
N LYS A 76 12.38 6.26 4.59
CA LYS A 76 13.80 6.65 4.65
C LYS A 76 14.41 6.47 6.04
N MET A 77 13.63 6.71 7.08
CA MET A 77 14.08 6.63 8.47
C MET A 77 14.02 5.22 9.02
N ASP A 78 13.23 4.34 8.40
CA ASP A 78 13.14 2.94 8.78
C ASP A 78 14.49 2.23 8.57
N ALA A 79 14.97 1.57 9.63
CA ALA A 79 16.25 0.87 9.63
C ALA A 79 16.31 -0.27 8.59
N TYR A 80 15.15 -0.74 8.11
CA TYR A 80 15.01 -1.83 7.15
C TYR A 80 14.78 -1.33 5.72
N SER A 81 14.89 -0.03 5.48
CA SER A 81 14.87 0.56 4.13
C SER A 81 15.97 0.01 3.20
N SER A 82 17.07 -0.50 3.78
CA SER A 82 18.15 -1.20 3.07
C SER A 82 17.95 -2.71 2.95
N ASP A 83 16.90 -3.28 3.54
CA ASP A 83 16.59 -4.71 3.45
C ASP A 83 16.27 -5.12 2.01
N GLY A 84 16.80 -6.27 1.59
CA GLY A 84 16.60 -6.80 0.25
C GLY A 84 15.12 -6.99 -0.09
N LEU A 85 14.31 -7.46 0.87
CA LEU A 85 12.88 -7.69 0.67
C LEU A 85 12.09 -6.37 0.56
N VAL A 86 12.49 -5.34 1.31
CA VAL A 86 11.85 -4.02 1.18
C VAL A 86 12.13 -3.43 -0.21
N ARG A 87 13.38 -3.55 -0.68
CA ARG A 87 13.76 -3.11 -2.03
C ARG A 87 13.04 -3.88 -3.12
N GLU A 88 12.97 -5.21 -2.99
CA GLU A 88 12.26 -6.08 -3.93
C GLU A 88 10.77 -5.71 -4.00
N GLY A 89 10.12 -5.49 -2.84
CA GLY A 89 8.74 -5.03 -2.81
C GLY A 89 8.55 -3.67 -3.49
N LEU A 90 9.43 -2.71 -3.24
CA LEU A 90 9.37 -1.41 -3.90
C LEU A 90 9.60 -1.52 -5.42
N GLN A 91 10.45 -2.42 -5.88
CA GLN A 91 10.61 -2.73 -7.31
C GLN A 91 9.34 -3.33 -7.92
N GLY A 92 8.67 -4.23 -7.18
CA GLY A 92 7.39 -4.79 -7.58
C GLY A 92 6.30 -3.71 -7.70
N VAL A 93 6.23 -2.77 -6.75
CA VAL A 93 5.35 -1.59 -6.85
C VAL A 93 5.72 -0.74 -8.07
N ALA A 94 7.01 -0.46 -8.29
CA ALA A 94 7.46 0.35 -9.41
C ALA A 94 7.06 -0.26 -10.76
N LYS A 95 7.23 -1.57 -10.93
CA LYS A 95 6.85 -2.29 -12.15
C LYS A 95 5.33 -2.38 -12.32
N ALA A 96 4.58 -2.59 -11.24
CA ALA A 96 3.12 -2.65 -11.31
C ALA A 96 2.48 -1.29 -11.66
N PHE A 97 3.15 -0.18 -11.36
CA PHE A 97 2.65 1.19 -11.59
C PHE A 97 3.52 1.98 -12.57
N GLU A 98 4.19 1.30 -13.50
CA GLU A 98 5.15 1.89 -14.44
C GLU A 98 4.48 2.83 -15.45
N THR A 99 3.33 2.43 -15.99
CA THR A 99 2.52 3.19 -16.95
C THR A 99 1.05 3.22 -16.53
N LEU A 100 0.22 4.02 -17.21
CA LEU A 100 -1.23 4.03 -16.99
C LEU A 100 -1.85 2.65 -17.30
N GLU A 101 -1.32 1.94 -18.29
CA GLU A 101 -1.78 0.63 -18.76
C GLU A 101 -1.19 -0.54 -17.96
N SER A 102 -0.30 -0.26 -17.00
CA SER A 102 0.25 -1.27 -16.12
C SER A 102 -0.81 -1.86 -15.20
N ILE A 103 -0.57 -3.07 -14.71
CA ILE A 103 -1.54 -3.82 -13.91
C ILE A 103 -2.05 -3.02 -12.71
N GLY A 104 -1.20 -2.27 -12.01
CA GLY A 104 -1.56 -1.49 -10.82
C GLY A 104 -2.69 -0.49 -11.09
N PRO A 105 -2.49 0.56 -11.92
CA PRO A 105 -3.53 1.53 -12.22
C PRO A 105 -4.80 0.92 -12.85
N VAL A 106 -4.64 -0.07 -13.74
CA VAL A 106 -5.77 -0.76 -14.38
C VAL A 106 -6.61 -1.51 -13.36
N SER A 107 -5.98 -2.25 -12.45
CA SER A 107 -6.66 -3.00 -11.38
C SER A 107 -7.35 -2.09 -10.38
N VAL A 108 -6.74 -0.96 -10.02
CA VAL A 108 -7.36 0.03 -9.11
C VAL A 108 -8.63 0.60 -9.74
N ALA A 109 -8.61 0.83 -11.05
CA ALA A 109 -9.73 1.34 -11.83
C ALA A 109 -10.54 0.22 -12.53
N SER A 110 -10.72 -0.93 -11.88
CA SER A 110 -11.42 -2.05 -12.52
C SER A 110 -12.86 -1.69 -12.92
N PRO A 111 -13.38 -2.19 -14.06
CA PRO A 111 -14.75 -1.91 -14.51
C PRO A 111 -15.82 -2.34 -13.50
N ASP A 112 -15.55 -3.41 -12.73
CA ASP A 112 -16.46 -3.90 -11.68
C ASP A 112 -16.67 -2.87 -10.56
N ARG A 113 -15.68 -2.00 -10.32
CA ARG A 113 -15.74 -0.94 -9.31
C ARG A 113 -16.15 0.40 -9.90
N TYR A 114 -15.70 0.68 -11.12
CA TYR A 114 -15.91 1.93 -11.82
C TYR A 114 -16.49 1.66 -13.22
N PRO A 115 -17.80 1.41 -13.31
CA PRO A 115 -18.45 1.09 -14.58
C PRO A 115 -18.45 2.28 -15.55
N ASN A 116 -18.48 3.51 -15.06
CA ASN A 116 -18.34 4.72 -15.87
C ASN A 116 -16.89 4.91 -16.37
N SER A 117 -16.71 5.12 -17.68
CA SER A 117 -15.38 5.23 -18.30
C SER A 117 -14.62 6.52 -17.95
N GLU A 118 -15.30 7.63 -17.74
CA GLU A 118 -14.67 8.91 -17.36
C GLU A 118 -14.16 8.85 -15.92
N GLU A 119 -14.99 8.37 -15.00
CA GLU A 119 -14.60 8.15 -13.60
C GLU A 119 -13.41 7.18 -13.52
N ARG A 120 -13.46 6.12 -14.31
CA ARG A 120 -12.38 5.13 -14.39
C ARG A 120 -11.05 5.75 -14.81
N ALA A 121 -11.06 6.61 -15.83
CA ALA A 121 -9.86 7.31 -16.29
C ALA A 121 -9.27 8.20 -15.19
N ILE A 122 -10.11 8.92 -14.43
CA ILE A 122 -9.68 9.76 -13.30
C ILE A 122 -9.03 8.90 -12.20
N VAL A 123 -9.66 7.78 -11.84
CA VAL A 123 -9.16 6.87 -10.80
C VAL A 123 -7.83 6.24 -11.22
N GLN A 124 -7.74 5.75 -12.46
CA GLN A 124 -6.53 5.16 -13.04
C GLN A 124 -5.37 6.15 -13.03
N GLN A 125 -5.60 7.37 -13.52
CA GLN A 125 -4.60 8.44 -13.51
C GLN A 125 -4.19 8.81 -12.09
N GLY A 126 -5.14 8.90 -11.16
CA GLY A 126 -4.87 9.19 -9.76
C GLY A 126 -3.98 8.14 -9.10
N ALA A 127 -4.25 6.85 -9.34
CA ALA A 127 -3.48 5.74 -8.79
C ALA A 127 -2.02 5.77 -9.30
N PHE A 128 -1.86 5.94 -10.62
CA PHE A 128 -0.56 6.10 -11.24
C PHE A 128 0.23 7.28 -10.65
N LEU A 129 -0.36 8.48 -10.60
CA LEU A 129 0.34 9.66 -10.10
C LEU A 129 0.74 9.56 -8.63
N ARG A 130 -0.09 8.93 -7.78
CA ARG A 130 0.24 8.67 -6.37
C ARG A 130 1.43 7.73 -6.24
N ALA A 131 1.43 6.60 -6.95
CA ALA A 131 2.54 5.65 -6.93
C ALA A 131 3.84 6.30 -7.43
N GLN A 132 3.78 7.02 -8.56
CA GLN A 132 4.94 7.73 -9.12
C GLN A 132 5.48 8.81 -8.17
N ARG A 133 4.59 9.55 -7.49
CA ARG A 133 4.98 10.53 -6.49
C ARG A 133 5.67 9.87 -5.29
N PHE A 134 5.12 8.77 -4.80
CA PHE A 134 5.70 7.99 -3.70
C PHE A 134 7.11 7.51 -4.06
N LEU A 135 7.28 6.84 -5.20
CA LEU A 135 8.58 6.32 -5.64
C LEU A 135 9.62 7.43 -5.81
N ARG A 136 9.24 8.59 -6.36
CA ARG A 136 10.12 9.76 -6.43
C ARG A 136 10.56 10.28 -5.06
N LEU A 137 9.68 10.23 -4.05
CA LEU A 137 10.05 10.65 -2.70
C LEU A 137 11.14 9.74 -2.12
N LEU A 138 11.19 8.46 -2.49
CA LEU A 138 12.22 7.53 -2.00
C LEU A 138 13.60 7.78 -2.63
N ASN A 139 13.63 8.29 -3.87
CA ASN A 139 14.87 8.59 -4.61
C ASN A 139 15.39 10.03 -4.44
N SER A 140 14.68 10.86 -3.67
CA SER A 140 15.06 12.26 -3.38
C SER A 140 15.93 12.40 -2.14
#